data_AF-A0A2V1BDJ1-F1
#
_entry.id   AF-A0A2V1BDJ1-F1
#
_cell.length_a   1.000
_cell.length_b   1.000
_cell.length_c   1.000
_cell.angle_alpha   90.00
_cell.angle_beta   90.00
_cell.angle_gamma   90.00
#
_symmetry.space_group_name_H-M   'P 1'
#
loop_
_entity.id
_entity.type
_entity.pdbx_description
1 polymer ?
#
loop_
_entity_poly.entity_id
_entity_poly.type
_entity_poly.pdbx_seq_one_letter_code
_entity_poly.pdbx_strand_id
1 'polypeptide(L)'
;LCLDGGGVRGISSLCMLRELMLEVGAEKQRQTEYPECCRPCDYFDPICGTSTGGLIALMLGRMQYTVDRAIDKYSELAKDVFTNK
;
A
#
# COMPACT_ATOMS: atom_id res chain seq x y z
N LEU A 1 9.86 0.90 4.53
CA LEU A 1 8.44 1.25 4.80
C LEU A 1 7.96 0.47 6.02
N CYS A 2 7.39 1.12 7.03
CA CYS A 2 6.81 0.44 8.19
C CYS A 2 5.39 0.94 8.47
N LEU A 3 4.49 -0.01 8.73
CA LEU A 3 3.04 0.21 8.77
C LEU A 3 2.46 -0.24 10.11
N ASP A 4 1.85 0.71 10.81
CA ASP A 4 1.26 0.45 12.13
C ASP A 4 -0.07 -0.30 12.05
N GLY A 5 -0.41 -0.97 13.16
CA GLY A 5 -1.72 -1.57 13.34
C GLY A 5 -2.80 -0.53 13.62
N GLY A 6 -3.99 -0.70 13.08
CA GLY A 6 -5.07 0.28 13.21
C GLY A 6 -6.48 -0.20 12.89
N GLY A 7 -6.67 -1.48 12.53
CA GLY A 7 -7.98 -1.96 12.08
C GLY A 7 -8.36 -1.32 10.74
N VAL A 8 -9.63 -0.96 10.58
CA VAL A 8 -10.13 -0.23 9.39
C VAL A 8 -9.35 1.05 9.09
N ARG A 9 -8.74 1.70 10.11
CA ARG A 9 -7.94 2.92 9.94
C ARG A 9 -6.67 2.70 9.11
N GLY A 10 -6.24 1.46 8.87
CA GLY A 10 -5.14 1.13 7.97
C GLY A 10 -5.33 1.66 6.54
N ILE A 11 -6.59 1.91 6.12
CA ILE A 11 -6.90 2.57 4.84
C ILE A 11 -6.30 3.97 4.79
N SER A 12 -6.27 4.72 5.90
CA SER A 12 -5.68 6.06 5.93
C SER A 12 -4.17 6.03 5.61
N SER A 13 -3.44 5.08 6.18
CA SER A 13 -2.01 4.89 5.89
C SER A 13 -1.77 4.52 4.43
N LEU A 14 -2.64 3.70 3.84
CA LEU A 14 -2.61 3.38 2.42
C LEU A 14 -2.90 4.59 1.53
N CYS A 15 -3.86 5.44 1.88
CA CYS A 15 -4.13 6.68 1.14
C CYS A 15 -2.93 7.64 1.19
N MET A 16 -2.29 7.80 2.35
CA MET A 16 -1.06 8.61 2.44
C MET A 16 0.07 8.03 1.59
N LEU A 17 0.26 6.71 1.63
CA LEU A 17 1.26 6.05 0.80
C LEU A 17 0.92 6.18 -0.70
N ARG A 18 -0.36 6.17 -1.07
CA ARG A 18 -0.80 6.33 -2.47
C ARG A 18 -0.37 7.67 -3.02
N GLU A 19 -0.65 8.76 -2.31
CA GLU A 19 -0.23 10.10 -2.74
C GLU A 19 1.29 10.19 -2.87
N LEU A 20 2.04 9.63 -1.91
CA LEU A 20 3.50 9.57 -2.01
C LEU A 20 3.96 8.82 -3.27
N MET A 21 3.36 7.67 -3.57
CA MET A 21 3.72 6.86 -4.74
C MET A 21 3.31 7.52 -6.06
N LEU A 22 2.24 8.32 -6.09
CA LEU A 22 1.85 9.12 -7.26
C LEU A 22 2.89 10.20 -7.56
N GLU A 23 3.39 10.91 -6.54
CA GLU A 23 4.45 11.90 -6.70
C GLU A 23 5.76 11.27 -7.21
N VAL A 24 6.13 10.11 -6.67
CA VAL A 24 7.28 9.33 -7.17
C VAL A 24 7.09 8.92 -8.63
N GLY A 25 5.90 8.48 -9.01
CA GLY A 25 5.58 8.12 -10.39
C GLY A 25 5.64 9.31 -11.35
N ALA A 26 5.12 10.47 -10.93
CA ALA A 26 5.19 11.70 -11.70
C ALA A 26 6.64 12.16 -11.92
N GLU A 27 7.50 12.05 -10.91
CA GLU A 27 8.93 12.35 -11.06
C GLU A 27 9.62 11.40 -12.03
N LYS A 28 9.34 10.09 -11.97
CA LYS A 28 9.90 9.12 -12.94
C LYS A 28 9.43 9.37 -14.37
N GLN A 29 8.18 9.80 -14.56
CA GLN A 29 7.66 10.19 -15.88
C GLN A 29 8.43 11.37 -16.47
N ARG A 30 8.92 12.30 -15.65
CA ARG A 30 9.76 13.41 -16.11
C ARG A 30 11.16 12.97 -16.55
N GLN A 31 11.65 11.87 -15.99
CA GLN A 31 13.03 11.40 -16.20
C GLN A 31 13.14 10.28 -17.24
N THR A 32 12.04 9.60 -17.57
CA THR A 32 12.04 8.39 -18.42
C THR A 32 10.86 8.36 -19.37
N GLU A 33 11.07 7.87 -20.59
CA GLU A 33 10.02 7.73 -21.62
C GLU A 33 9.07 6.55 -21.35
N TYR A 34 9.47 5.61 -20.48
CA TYR A 34 8.72 4.39 -20.16
C TYR A 34 8.38 4.35 -18.67
N PRO A 35 7.26 4.97 -18.24
CA PRO A 35 6.89 4.98 -16.84
C PRO A 35 6.47 3.59 -16.37
N GLU A 36 7.26 3.01 -15.48
CA GLU A 36 6.98 1.74 -14.84
C GLU A 36 5.92 1.88 -13.74
N CYS A 37 5.15 0.82 -13.51
CA CYS A 37 4.14 0.79 -12.47
C CYS A 37 4.81 0.95 -11.09
N CYS A 38 4.48 2.02 -10.37
CA CYS A 38 5.16 2.36 -9.12
C CYS A 38 4.65 1.51 -7.95
N ARG A 39 5.18 0.29 -7.80
CA ARG A 39 4.88 -0.58 -6.67
C ARG A 39 5.80 -0.25 -5.50
N PRO A 40 5.30 -0.23 -4.24
CA PRO A 40 6.16 0.08 -3.10
C PRO A 40 7.39 -0.84 -2.94
N CYS A 41 7.29 -2.11 -3.34
CA CYS A 41 8.42 -3.06 -3.28
C CYS A 41 9.59 -2.69 -4.21
N ASP A 42 9.38 -1.84 -5.21
CA ASP A 42 10.43 -1.39 -6.12
C ASP A 42 11.24 -0.21 -5.53
N TYR A 43 10.81 0.35 -4.39
CA TYR A 43 11.41 1.54 -3.76
C TYR A 43 11.79 1.35 -2.29
N PHE A 44 11.21 0.36 -1.61
CA PHE A 44 11.46 0.11 -0.20
C PHE A 44 12.00 -1.31 0.00
N ASP A 45 13.27 -1.44 0.41
CA ASP A 45 13.90 -2.75 0.60
C ASP A 45 13.24 -3.54 1.75
N PRO A 46 13.06 -2.96 2.96
CA PRO A 46 12.17 -3.55 3.96
C PRO A 46 10.77 -2.97 3.88
N ILE A 47 9.77 -3.85 3.82
CA ILE A 47 8.36 -3.53 4.05
C ILE A 47 7.90 -4.31 5.29
N CYS A 48 7.59 -3.58 6.36
CA CYS A 48 7.32 -4.10 7.68
C CYS A 48 5.96 -3.62 8.22
N GLY A 49 5.34 -4.36 9.14
CA GLY A 49 4.14 -3.87 9.81
C GLY A 49 3.61 -4.78 10.92
N THR A 50 2.81 -4.20 11.81
CA THR A 50 2.26 -4.88 13.00
C THR A 50 0.73 -5.00 12.91
N SER A 51 0.15 -6.14 13.31
CA SER A 51 -1.30 -6.40 13.25
C SER A 51 -1.84 -6.17 11.82
N THR A 52 -2.83 -5.30 11.63
CA THR A 52 -3.34 -4.97 10.28
C THR A 52 -2.29 -4.36 9.37
N GLY A 53 -1.32 -3.63 9.91
CA GLY A 53 -0.17 -3.14 9.14
C GLY A 53 0.69 -4.27 8.59
N GLY A 54 0.73 -5.43 9.26
CA GLY A 54 1.40 -6.64 8.77
C GLY A 54 0.70 -7.26 7.56
N LEU A 55 -0.64 -7.25 7.53
CA LEU A 55 -1.41 -7.67 6.35
C LEU A 55 -1.11 -6.75 5.15
N ILE A 56 -1.08 -5.44 5.38
CA ILE A 56 -0.75 -4.46 4.35
C ILE A 56 0.71 -4.66 3.88
N ALA A 57 1.65 -4.88 4.80
CA ALA A 57 3.04 -5.19 4.47
C ALA A 57 3.17 -6.44 3.59
N LEU A 58 2.37 -7.48 3.84
CA LEU A 58 2.32 -8.68 3.01
C LEU A 58 1.81 -8.38 1.59
N MET A 59 0.74 -7.59 1.47
CA MET A 59 0.17 -7.19 0.17
C MET A 59 1.17 -6.38 -0.67
N LEU A 60 1.80 -5.37 -0.06
CA LEU A 60 2.70 -4.46 -0.77
C LEU A 60 4.08 -5.07 -1.04
N GLY A 61 4.61 -5.86 -0.10
CA GLY A 61 5.93 -6.48 -0.23
C GLY A 61 5.89 -7.83 -0.92
N ARG A 62 5.25 -8.83 -0.29
CA ARG A 62 5.29 -10.21 -0.77
C ARG A 62 4.42 -10.44 -2.01
N MET A 63 3.24 -9.85 -2.06
CA MET A 63 2.33 -9.98 -3.19
C MET A 63 2.58 -8.92 -4.28
N GLN A 64 3.46 -7.95 -4.01
CA GLN A 64 3.86 -6.88 -4.95
C GLN A 64 2.67 -6.10 -5.51
N TYR A 65 1.64 -5.88 -4.69
CA TYR A 65 0.49 -5.10 -5.10
C TYR A 65 0.85 -3.63 -5.26
N THR A 66 0.20 -2.97 -6.22
CA THR A 66 0.13 -1.50 -6.24
C THR A 66 -0.64 -1.02 -5.02
N VAL A 67 -0.45 0.25 -4.65
CA VAL A 67 -1.15 0.82 -3.50
C VAL A 67 -2.67 0.80 -3.73
N ASP A 68 -3.14 1.14 -4.94
CA ASP A 68 -4.57 1.10 -5.27
C ASP A 68 -5.16 -0.30 -5.08
N ARG A 69 -4.48 -1.33 -5.60
CA ARG A 69 -4.94 -2.73 -5.44
C ARG A 69 -4.94 -3.15 -3.97
N ALA A 70 -3.98 -2.69 -3.19
CA ALA A 70 -3.95 -2.95 -1.76
C ALA A 70 -5.11 -2.25 -1.03
N ILE A 71 -5.48 -1.03 -1.42
CA ILE A 71 -6.66 -0.32 -0.89
C ILE A 71 -7.94 -1.11 -1.17
N ASP A 72 -8.13 -1.55 -2.42
CA ASP A 72 -9.33 -2.31 -2.80
C ASP A 72 -9.44 -3.60 -2.00
N LYS A 73 -8.36 -4.39 -1.97
CA LYS A 73 -8.34 -5.70 -1.28
C LYS A 73 -8.44 -5.55 0.23
N TYR A 74 -7.81 -4.53 0.80
CA TYR A 74 -7.93 -4.27 2.23
C TYR A 74 -9.32 -3.76 2.60
N SER A 75 -9.98 -2.99 1.73
CA SER A 75 -11.35 -2.50 1.95
C SER A 75 -12.38 -3.63 1.88
N GLU A 76 -12.23 -4.56 0.94
CA GLU A 76 -13.01 -5.80 0.89
C GLU A 76 -12.84 -6.62 2.19
N LEU A 77 -11.58 -6.89 2.57
CA LEU A 77 -11.28 -7.63 3.79
C LEU A 77 -11.81 -6.93 5.05
N ALA A 78 -11.68 -5.61 5.13
CA ALA A 78 -12.16 -4.83 6.26
C ALA A 78 -13.68 -4.90 6.38
N LYS A 79 -14.43 -4.91 5.27
CA LYS A 79 -15.87 -5.16 5.32
C LYS A 79 -16.12 -6.51 5.95
N ASP A 80 -15.59 -7.59 5.41
CA ASP A 80 -15.88 -8.95 5.90
C ASP A 80 -15.50 -9.15 7.38
N VAL A 81 -14.35 -8.61 7.79
CA VAL A 81 -13.83 -8.74 9.16
C VAL A 81 -14.59 -7.86 10.17
N PHE A 82 -15.07 -6.68 9.76
CA PHE A 82 -15.68 -5.70 10.67
C PHE A 82 -17.22 -5.59 10.53
N THR A 83 -17.88 -6.38 9.67
CA THR A 83 -19.35 -6.31 9.44
C THR A 83 -20.18 -6.88 10.61
N ASN A 84 -19.61 -7.65 11.54
CA ASN A 84 -20.34 -8.21 12.69
C ASN A 84 -19.82 -7.68 14.04
N LYS A 85 -20.13 -6.42 14.33
CA LYS A 85 -20.15 -5.89 15.70
C LYS A 85 -21.40 -5.07 15.95
#